data_AF-A0A9D9RPH2-F1
#
_entry.id   AF-A0A9D9RPH2-F1
#
_cell.length_a   1.000
_cell.length_b   1.000
_cell.length_c   1.000
_cell.angle_alpha   90.00
_cell.angle_beta   90.00
_cell.angle_gamma   90.00
#
_symmetry.space_group_name_H-M   'P 1'
#
loop_
_entity.id
_entity.type
_entity.pdbx_description
1 polymer ?
#
loop_
_entity_poly.entity_id
_entity_poly.type
_entity_poly.pdbx_seq_one_letter_code
_entity_poly.pdbx_strand_id
1 'polypeptide(L)'
;MNKRFVFVLLTLIVAASMMLSACGPAATEAPVATEAPATEAPTAVPPTATEPPVPAVGSPEHPIKVLFVPSVDANIIVTGGEVMAAALNEATGLTFEVTVPTSYAATIEEMCASPSDTMAFIPGLGYALASQLCGVDVSFKAIRNGYPVYWAEFIVPVDSEIKTLADLEGKKWGYGDVGSTSGYMVPLVMLNDAGITPGEQVQTGGHNQTVLAVYNGEVDFGTVFYSVPLNPEGKPVFSYDDFLAGTVTEDMYELPADVIPNCAPDAEGKKLLCDGYEVKDARANIRVEAPDVIQKVRILAVSPTIPNDTLSFGPEFPADVRAQIEEALVAFAQTEAWGTSIGSRDFYNWSGIAPAEDAEYDMVRAMVAATGYQAPK
;
A
#
# COMPACT_ATOMS: atom_id res chain seq x y z
N MET A 1 62.15 5.13 7.35
CA MET A 1 61.37 5.93 8.33
C MET A 1 62.23 7.11 8.78
N ASN A 2 61.83 8.34 8.43
CA ASN A 2 62.73 9.50 8.45
C ASN A 2 62.95 10.05 9.87
N LYS A 3 64.23 10.15 10.28
CA LYS A 3 64.69 10.57 11.63
C LYS A 3 64.27 11.99 12.05
N ARG A 4 63.67 12.79 11.15
CA ARG A 4 63.14 14.12 11.45
C ARG A 4 61.76 14.10 12.11
N PHE A 5 60.98 13.03 11.97
CA PHE A 5 59.63 12.96 12.54
C PHE A 5 59.63 12.56 14.03
N VAL A 6 60.64 11.80 14.46
CA VAL A 6 60.80 11.36 15.87
C VAL A 6 61.19 12.53 16.78
N PHE A 7 61.90 13.54 16.26
CA PHE A 7 62.32 14.70 17.06
C PHE A 7 61.21 15.74 17.29
N VAL A 8 60.17 15.76 16.46
CA VAL A 8 59.03 16.69 16.62
C VAL A 8 57.99 16.13 17.61
N LEU A 9 57.88 14.81 17.72
CA LEU A 9 56.96 14.16 18.67
C LEU A 9 57.50 14.16 20.11
N LEU A 10 58.82 14.21 20.31
CA LEU A 10 59.45 14.22 21.64
C LEU A 10 59.52 15.62 22.29
N THR A 11 59.44 16.71 21.52
CA THR A 11 59.44 18.08 22.05
C THR A 11 58.07 18.55 22.52
N LEU A 12 56.97 17.95 22.04
CA LEU A 12 55.61 18.28 22.48
C LEU A 12 55.19 17.60 23.79
N ILE A 13 55.84 16.50 24.18
CA ILE A 13 55.51 15.76 25.41
C ILE A 13 56.25 16.30 26.65
N VAL A 14 57.38 17.02 26.47
CA VAL A 14 58.14 17.62 27.58
C VAL A 14 57.60 19.00 27.99
N ALA A 15 56.80 19.66 27.14
CA ALA A 15 56.23 20.98 27.45
C ALA A 15 54.92 20.94 28.28
N ALA A 16 54.32 19.76 28.49
CA ALA A 16 53.06 19.62 29.23
C ALA A 16 53.22 19.16 30.69
N SER A 17 54.45 18.99 31.18
CA SER A 17 54.72 18.42 32.52
C SER A 17 55.49 19.32 33.49
N MET A 18 55.52 20.65 33.28
CA MET A 18 56.21 21.58 34.19
C MET A 18 55.38 22.82 34.55
N MET A 19 54.22 22.62 35.17
CA MET A 19 53.54 23.67 35.97
C MET A 19 53.00 23.09 37.28
N LEU A 20 53.91 22.52 38.08
CA LEU A 20 53.67 22.18 39.48
C LEU A 20 54.87 22.64 40.31
N SER A 21 54.58 23.36 41.39
CA SER A 21 55.45 23.85 42.48
C SER A 21 56.07 25.25 42.34
N ALA A 22 55.43 26.23 43.00
CA ALA A 22 56.11 27.31 43.70
C ALA A 22 55.16 27.94 44.74
N CYS A 23 55.41 27.66 46.02
CA CYS A 23 55.51 28.62 47.15
C CYS A 23 55.14 27.99 48.50
N GLY A 24 56.05 28.14 49.46
CA GLY A 24 56.00 27.64 50.84
C GLY A 24 55.25 28.56 51.83
N PRO A 25 55.38 28.31 53.15
CA PRO A 25 54.33 28.63 54.13
C PRO A 25 54.50 29.99 54.81
N ALA A 26 53.37 30.65 55.11
CA ALA A 26 53.27 31.76 56.04
C ALA A 26 52.19 31.50 57.09
N ALA A 27 52.36 32.12 58.26
CA ALA A 27 51.81 31.80 59.57
C ALA A 27 50.28 31.61 59.66
N THR A 28 49.90 30.73 60.60
CA THR A 28 48.54 30.50 61.07
C THR A 28 48.02 31.72 61.84
N GLU A 29 46.98 32.37 61.31
CA GLU A 29 46.10 33.24 62.08
C GLU A 29 44.83 32.48 62.49
N ALA A 30 44.36 32.76 63.71
CA ALA A 30 43.20 32.13 64.34
C ALA A 30 41.87 32.52 63.64
N PRO A 31 40.82 31.70 63.72
CA PRO A 31 39.60 31.92 62.94
C PRO A 31 38.78 33.09 63.50
N VAL A 32 38.38 34.00 62.61
CA VAL A 32 37.33 34.98 62.86
C VAL A 32 35.98 34.33 62.56
N ALA A 33 35.04 34.39 63.51
CA ALA A 33 33.70 33.86 63.35
C ALA A 33 32.98 34.54 62.16
N THR A 34 32.61 33.75 61.16
CA THR A 34 31.75 34.19 60.04
C THR A 34 30.31 33.81 60.35
N GLU A 35 29.40 34.79 60.33
CA GLU A 35 27.95 34.57 60.42
C GLU A 35 27.44 33.69 59.26
N ALA A 36 26.48 32.82 59.58
CA ALA A 36 25.83 31.96 58.60
C ALA A 36 25.05 32.78 57.55
N PRO A 37 25.01 32.37 56.27
CA PRO A 37 24.17 33.03 55.28
C PRO A 37 22.69 32.83 55.62
N ALA A 38 21.89 33.88 55.41
CA ALA A 38 20.44 33.81 55.54
C ALA A 38 19.85 32.86 54.49
N THR A 39 18.96 31.97 54.93
CA THR A 39 18.15 31.10 54.08
C THR A 39 17.22 31.96 53.22
N GLU A 40 17.45 32.02 51.91
CA GLU A 40 16.47 32.56 50.98
C GLU A 40 15.26 31.61 50.89
N ALA A 41 14.06 32.18 51.01
CA ALA A 41 12.81 31.46 50.86
C ALA A 41 12.65 30.94 49.42
N PRO A 42 12.01 29.78 49.20
CA PRO A 42 11.86 29.24 47.86
C PRO A 42 11.02 30.18 47.01
N THR A 43 11.58 30.59 45.87
CA THR A 43 10.85 31.35 44.84
C THR A 43 9.75 30.44 44.28
N ALA A 44 8.50 30.91 44.29
CA ALA A 44 7.37 30.16 43.76
C ALA A 44 7.61 29.82 42.28
N VAL A 45 7.52 28.53 41.93
CA VAL A 45 7.51 28.06 40.54
C VAL A 45 6.27 28.65 39.87
N PRO A 46 6.39 29.34 38.71
CA PRO A 46 5.23 29.79 37.96
C PRO A 46 4.35 28.58 37.63
N PRO A 47 3.01 28.69 37.67
CA PRO A 47 2.15 27.59 37.25
C PRO A 47 2.50 27.22 35.80
N THR A 48 2.79 25.94 35.57
CA THR A 48 2.94 25.38 34.23
C THR A 48 1.71 25.78 33.43
N ALA A 49 1.90 26.54 32.36
CA ALA A 49 0.82 26.83 31.43
C ALA A 49 0.33 25.49 30.88
N THR A 50 -0.92 25.13 31.19
CA THR A 50 -1.57 23.97 30.62
C THR A 50 -1.63 24.18 29.11
N GLU A 51 -0.90 23.38 28.34
CA GLU A 51 -1.10 23.35 26.89
C GLU A 51 -2.58 23.10 26.60
N PRO A 52 -3.17 23.80 25.62
CA PRO A 52 -4.53 23.51 25.21
C PRO A 52 -4.64 22.03 24.84
N PRO A 53 -5.73 21.34 25.23
CA PRO A 53 -5.88 19.92 24.94
C PRO A 53 -5.80 19.71 23.43
N VAL A 54 -4.94 18.77 23.01
CA VAL A 54 -4.88 18.31 21.61
C VAL A 54 -6.29 17.87 21.20
N PRO A 55 -6.83 18.35 20.06
CA PRO A 55 -8.17 17.94 19.64
C PRO A 55 -8.26 16.42 19.49
N ALA A 56 -9.40 15.86 19.89
CA ALA A 56 -9.61 14.42 19.83
C ALA A 56 -9.63 13.92 18.37
N VAL A 57 -9.05 12.75 18.12
CA VAL A 57 -9.07 12.11 16.79
C VAL A 57 -10.52 11.94 16.32
N GLY A 58 -10.80 12.37 15.10
CA GLY A 58 -12.14 12.38 14.51
C GLY A 58 -12.96 13.63 14.86
N SER A 59 -12.41 14.63 15.55
CA SER A 59 -13.07 15.95 15.66
C SER A 59 -12.91 16.75 14.36
N PRO A 60 -13.72 17.79 14.13
CA PRO A 60 -13.55 18.67 12.97
C PRO A 60 -12.16 19.33 12.87
N GLU A 61 -11.50 19.56 14.01
CA GLU A 61 -10.16 20.14 14.11
C GLU A 61 -9.02 19.10 14.00
N HIS A 62 -9.36 17.80 14.05
CA HIS A 62 -8.42 16.69 13.92
C HIS A 62 -9.10 15.49 13.23
N PRO A 63 -9.40 15.62 11.93
CA PRO A 63 -10.10 14.58 11.17
C PRO A 63 -9.24 13.32 11.04
N ILE A 64 -9.90 12.17 10.93
CA ILE A 64 -9.25 10.89 10.61
C ILE A 64 -8.85 10.91 9.14
N LYS A 65 -7.57 10.69 8.86
CA LYS A 65 -7.04 10.58 7.50
C LYS A 65 -7.39 9.22 6.92
N VAL A 66 -8.17 9.21 5.85
CA VAL A 66 -8.55 8.01 5.11
C VAL A 66 -7.70 7.93 3.84
N LEU A 67 -6.72 7.04 3.86
CA LEU A 67 -5.73 6.92 2.80
C LEU A 67 -6.08 5.82 1.80
N PHE A 68 -5.96 6.14 0.51
CA PHE A 68 -6.13 5.18 -0.57
C PHE A 68 -4.90 5.17 -1.47
N VAL A 69 -4.42 3.99 -1.86
CA VAL A 69 -3.31 3.89 -2.82
C VAL A 69 -3.77 4.30 -4.24
N PRO A 70 -2.90 4.91 -5.06
CA PRO A 70 -3.24 5.35 -6.41
C PRO A 70 -3.22 4.17 -7.40
N SER A 71 -4.12 3.19 -7.23
CA SER A 71 -4.20 1.99 -8.09
C SER A 71 -5.04 2.19 -9.36
N VAL A 72 -5.99 3.13 -9.30
CA VAL A 72 -6.88 3.57 -10.38
C VAL A 72 -6.93 5.11 -10.39
N ASP A 73 -7.82 5.71 -11.18
CA ASP A 73 -7.95 7.16 -11.29
C ASP A 73 -8.22 7.85 -9.94
N ALA A 74 -7.39 8.82 -9.57
CA ALA A 74 -7.44 9.46 -8.27
C ALA A 74 -8.76 10.22 -8.01
N ASN A 75 -9.38 10.80 -9.05
CA ASN A 75 -10.65 11.51 -8.88
C ASN A 75 -11.80 10.54 -8.59
N ILE A 76 -11.78 9.34 -9.19
CA ILE A 76 -12.73 8.27 -8.84
C ILE A 76 -12.54 7.83 -7.39
N ILE A 77 -11.30 7.69 -6.94
CA ILE A 77 -10.97 7.33 -5.55
C ILE A 77 -11.48 8.40 -4.57
N VAL A 78 -11.20 9.68 -4.81
CA VAL A 78 -11.60 10.78 -3.92
C VAL A 78 -13.12 10.87 -3.83
N THR A 79 -13.81 10.95 -4.97
CA THR A 79 -15.28 11.11 -4.98
C THR A 79 -16.00 9.89 -4.39
N GLY A 80 -15.54 8.67 -4.67
CA GLY A 80 -16.08 7.46 -4.05
C GLY A 80 -15.75 7.35 -2.56
N GLY A 81 -14.54 7.75 -2.17
CA GLY A 81 -14.10 7.82 -0.77
C GLY A 81 -14.92 8.81 0.04
N GLU A 82 -15.27 9.97 -0.53
CA GLU A 82 -16.11 10.98 0.12
C GLU A 82 -17.53 10.45 0.42
N VAL A 83 -18.10 9.61 -0.45
CA VAL A 83 -19.38 8.93 -0.19
C VAL A 83 -19.29 8.03 1.04
N MET A 84 -18.20 7.26 1.16
CA MET A 84 -17.96 6.43 2.33
C MET A 84 -17.71 7.28 3.59
N ALA A 85 -16.87 8.31 3.49
CA ALA A 85 -16.57 9.22 4.59
C ALA A 85 -17.84 9.92 5.12
N ALA A 86 -18.75 10.33 4.23
CA ALA A 86 -20.03 10.92 4.61
C ALA A 86 -20.92 9.92 5.36
N ALA A 87 -21.01 8.67 4.89
CA ALA A 87 -21.78 7.62 5.56
C ALA A 87 -21.21 7.28 6.94
N LEU A 88 -19.88 7.20 7.07
CA LEU A 88 -19.21 7.00 8.35
C LEU A 88 -19.42 8.19 9.29
N ASN A 89 -19.35 9.42 8.77
CA ASN A 89 -19.63 10.63 9.55
C ASN A 89 -21.06 10.63 10.09
N GLU A 90 -22.05 10.30 9.26
CA GLU A 90 -23.45 10.21 9.68
C GLU A 90 -23.66 9.15 10.78
N ALA A 91 -23.01 8.00 10.64
CA ALA A 91 -23.14 6.90 11.60
C ALA A 91 -22.41 7.14 12.94
N THR A 92 -21.28 7.86 12.91
CA THR A 92 -20.35 7.93 14.05
C THR A 92 -20.20 9.32 14.67
N GLY A 93 -20.52 10.37 13.92
CA GLY A 93 -20.19 11.76 14.27
C GLY A 93 -18.71 12.13 14.12
N LEU A 94 -17.86 11.20 13.66
CA LEU A 94 -16.43 11.42 13.43
C LEU A 94 -16.20 12.12 12.09
N THR A 95 -15.17 12.96 12.02
CA THR A 95 -14.76 13.68 10.82
C THR A 95 -13.67 12.89 10.10
N PHE A 96 -13.79 12.78 8.77
CA PHE A 96 -12.88 12.02 7.93
C PHE A 96 -12.36 12.91 6.80
N GLU A 97 -11.09 12.78 6.46
CA GLU A 97 -10.43 13.46 5.34
C GLU A 97 -9.88 12.40 4.37
N VAL A 98 -10.45 12.34 3.17
CA VAL A 98 -10.02 11.37 2.15
C VAL A 98 -8.80 11.91 1.43
N THR A 99 -7.72 11.12 1.41
CA THR A 99 -6.47 11.47 0.73
C THR A 99 -6.00 10.33 -0.16
N VAL A 100 -5.47 10.68 -1.33
CA VAL A 100 -4.80 9.75 -2.24
C VAL A 100 -3.34 10.18 -2.34
N PRO A 101 -2.42 9.52 -1.61
CA PRO A 101 -0.99 9.80 -1.72
C PRO A 101 -0.48 9.54 -3.14
N THR A 102 0.65 10.15 -3.47
CA THR A 102 1.23 10.11 -4.83
C THR A 102 1.86 8.77 -5.20
N SER A 103 2.05 7.87 -4.22
CA SER A 103 2.57 6.52 -4.42
C SER A 103 2.13 5.59 -3.29
N TYR A 104 2.34 4.29 -3.47
CA TYR A 104 2.08 3.29 -2.45
C TYR A 104 3.02 3.45 -1.24
N ALA A 105 4.28 3.83 -1.49
CA ALA A 105 5.25 4.12 -0.43
C ALA A 105 4.82 5.34 0.40
N ALA A 106 4.34 6.41 -0.25
CA ALA A 106 3.86 7.60 0.44
C ALA A 106 2.65 7.30 1.36
N THR A 107 1.80 6.34 0.99
CA THR A 107 0.74 5.85 1.88
C THR A 107 1.30 5.22 3.16
N ILE A 108 2.31 4.36 3.03
CA ILE A 108 2.96 3.71 4.19
C ILE A 108 3.66 4.76 5.07
N GLU A 109 4.39 5.68 4.45
CA GLU A 109 5.07 6.77 5.15
C GLU A 109 4.08 7.63 5.95
N GLU A 110 2.93 7.99 5.37
CA GLU A 110 1.91 8.76 6.06
C GLU A 110 1.31 8.00 7.24
N MET A 111 1.03 6.69 7.09
CA MET A 111 0.54 5.87 8.21
C MET A 111 1.55 5.78 9.35
N CYS A 112 2.84 5.65 9.03
CA CYS A 112 3.89 5.60 10.04
C CYS A 112 4.17 6.97 10.69
N ALA A 113 4.00 8.06 9.95
CA ALA A 113 4.19 9.43 10.44
C ALA A 113 3.01 9.93 11.28
N SER A 114 1.81 9.41 11.01
CA SER A 114 0.54 9.81 11.63
C SER A 114 -0.14 8.57 12.26
N PRO A 115 0.46 7.99 13.32
CA PRO A 115 0.10 6.66 13.80
C PRO A 115 -1.23 6.57 14.55
N SER A 116 -1.81 7.70 14.96
CA SER A 116 -3.00 7.75 15.83
C SER A 116 -4.27 8.22 15.12
N ASP A 117 -4.17 8.74 13.90
CA ASP A 117 -5.27 9.37 13.15
C ASP A 117 -5.37 8.86 11.70
N THR A 118 -4.63 7.82 11.31
CA THR A 118 -4.69 7.23 9.97
C THR A 118 -5.43 5.89 9.92
N MET A 119 -6.27 5.76 8.90
CA MET A 119 -6.75 4.48 8.39
C MET A 119 -6.46 4.41 6.88
N ALA A 120 -6.19 3.22 6.36
CA ALA A 120 -5.82 3.08 4.96
C ALA A 120 -6.38 1.82 4.32
N PHE A 121 -6.66 1.93 3.03
CA PHE A 121 -7.02 0.83 2.15
C PHE A 121 -5.82 0.50 1.27
N ILE A 122 -5.07 -0.55 1.64
CA ILE A 122 -3.75 -0.86 1.09
C ILE A 122 -3.69 -2.31 0.61
N PRO A 123 -2.89 -2.64 -0.41
CA PRO A 123 -2.73 -4.01 -0.86
C PRO A 123 -1.95 -4.84 0.17
N GLY A 124 -1.98 -6.17 0.05
CA GLY A 124 -1.30 -7.07 0.99
C GLY A 124 0.20 -6.78 1.18
N LEU A 125 0.91 -6.34 0.12
CA LEU A 125 2.32 -5.90 0.24
C LEU A 125 2.45 -4.63 1.06
N GLY A 126 1.59 -3.64 0.82
CA GLY A 126 1.60 -2.39 1.58
C GLY A 126 1.39 -2.64 3.06
N TYR A 127 0.42 -3.50 3.40
CA TYR A 127 0.17 -3.91 4.77
C TYR A 127 1.35 -4.66 5.39
N ALA A 128 1.88 -5.68 4.71
CA ALA A 128 3.00 -6.47 5.21
C ALA A 128 4.23 -5.60 5.54
N LEU A 129 4.52 -4.61 4.69
CA LEU A 129 5.61 -3.64 4.89
C LEU A 129 5.29 -2.68 6.04
N ALA A 130 4.10 -2.10 6.09
CA ALA A 130 3.71 -1.13 7.12
C ALA A 130 3.65 -1.76 8.52
N SER A 131 3.09 -2.97 8.63
CA SER A 131 3.08 -3.78 9.85
C SER A 131 4.50 -4.03 10.35
N GLN A 132 5.42 -4.44 9.47
CA GLN A 132 6.82 -4.67 9.85
C GLN A 132 7.57 -3.37 10.20
N LEU A 133 7.28 -2.27 9.51
CA LEU A 133 8.01 -1.01 9.64
C LEU A 133 7.61 -0.23 10.90
N CYS A 134 6.31 -0.09 11.15
CA CYS A 134 5.81 0.76 12.22
C CYS A 134 4.65 0.16 13.02
N GLY A 135 4.22 -1.08 12.74
CA GLY A 135 3.20 -1.77 13.53
C GLY A 135 1.76 -1.47 13.11
N VAL A 136 1.54 -1.01 11.86
CA VAL A 136 0.20 -0.90 11.28
C VAL A 136 -0.56 -2.20 11.44
N ASP A 137 -1.80 -2.11 11.89
CA ASP A 137 -2.63 -3.26 12.24
C ASP A 137 -3.83 -3.40 11.28
N VAL A 138 -4.29 -4.62 11.07
CA VAL A 138 -5.38 -4.93 10.13
C VAL A 138 -6.70 -5.17 10.87
N SER A 139 -7.80 -4.74 10.27
CA SER A 139 -9.16 -5.06 10.75
C SER A 139 -9.91 -5.93 9.76
N PHE A 140 -9.90 -5.53 8.49
CA PHE A 140 -10.67 -6.19 7.45
C PHE A 140 -9.84 -6.42 6.20
N LYS A 141 -10.30 -7.34 5.37
CA LYS A 141 -9.89 -7.53 3.99
C LYS A 141 -11.09 -7.40 3.07
N ALA A 142 -10.82 -7.03 1.82
CA ALA A 142 -11.85 -6.98 0.80
C ALA A 142 -12.46 -8.36 0.53
N ILE A 143 -13.74 -8.37 0.17
CA ILE A 143 -14.35 -9.42 -0.65
C ILE A 143 -14.57 -8.82 -2.04
N ARG A 144 -13.94 -9.36 -3.08
CA ARG A 144 -14.03 -8.86 -4.46
C ARG A 144 -14.83 -9.82 -5.32
N ASN A 145 -15.94 -9.35 -5.91
CA ASN A 145 -16.83 -10.20 -6.70
C ASN A 145 -17.25 -11.51 -5.99
N GLY A 146 -17.35 -11.51 -4.65
CA GLY A 146 -17.63 -12.71 -3.85
C GLY A 146 -16.41 -13.59 -3.51
N TYR A 147 -15.19 -13.21 -3.91
CA TYR A 147 -13.95 -13.95 -3.62
C TYR A 147 -13.20 -13.30 -2.44
N PRO A 148 -12.71 -14.10 -1.48
CA PRO A 148 -11.86 -13.63 -0.38
C PRO A 148 -10.38 -13.45 -0.79
N VAL A 149 -10.06 -13.79 -2.03
CA VAL A 149 -8.74 -13.69 -2.66
C VAL A 149 -8.89 -13.05 -4.04
N TYR A 150 -7.77 -12.68 -4.62
CA TYR A 150 -7.67 -12.29 -6.03
C TYR A 150 -6.37 -12.83 -6.64
N TRP A 151 -6.07 -12.46 -7.88
CA TRP A 151 -4.89 -12.94 -8.59
C TRP A 151 -4.19 -11.80 -9.34
N ALA A 152 -2.96 -12.04 -9.76
CA ALA A 152 -2.27 -11.27 -10.78
C ALA A 152 -2.46 -11.95 -12.15
N GLU A 153 -2.52 -11.15 -13.20
CA GLU A 153 -2.40 -11.62 -14.59
C GLU A 153 -1.20 -10.99 -15.29
N PHE A 154 -0.60 -11.77 -16.19
CA PHE A 154 0.34 -11.31 -17.18
C PHE A 154 -0.43 -11.09 -18.48
N ILE A 155 -0.35 -9.88 -19.03
CA ILE A 155 -1.04 -9.51 -20.27
C ILE A 155 -0.04 -9.19 -21.38
N VAL A 156 -0.38 -9.58 -22.60
CA VAL A 156 0.45 -9.40 -23.80
C VAL A 156 -0.41 -9.00 -24.99
N PRO A 157 0.16 -8.39 -26.05
CA PRO A 157 -0.56 -8.19 -27.29
C PRO A 157 -1.02 -9.52 -27.90
N VAL A 158 -2.24 -9.58 -28.43
CA VAL A 158 -2.82 -10.78 -29.06
C VAL A 158 -1.92 -11.30 -30.17
N ASP A 159 -1.42 -10.40 -31.02
CA ASP A 159 -0.57 -10.69 -32.18
C ASP A 159 0.91 -10.92 -31.82
N SER A 160 1.27 -10.91 -30.53
CA SER A 160 2.66 -11.17 -30.12
C SER A 160 3.05 -12.65 -30.27
N GLU A 161 4.34 -12.88 -30.51
CA GLU A 161 4.95 -14.21 -30.52
C GLU A 161 5.11 -14.81 -29.09
N ILE A 162 4.77 -14.05 -28.03
CA ILE A 162 4.92 -14.46 -26.63
C ILE A 162 3.79 -15.44 -26.27
N LYS A 163 4.06 -16.74 -26.15
CA LYS A 163 3.01 -17.75 -25.87
C LYS A 163 3.13 -18.38 -24.49
N THR A 164 4.27 -18.24 -23.84
CA THR A 164 4.55 -18.80 -22.51
C THR A 164 5.26 -17.78 -21.64
N LEU A 165 5.31 -18.02 -20.32
CA LEU A 165 6.11 -17.20 -19.41
C LEU A 165 7.59 -17.15 -19.84
N ALA A 166 8.15 -18.26 -20.34
CA ALA A 166 9.54 -18.31 -20.78
C ALA A 166 9.86 -17.31 -21.92
N ASP A 167 8.87 -16.96 -22.74
CA ASP A 167 9.03 -15.98 -23.83
C ASP A 167 9.16 -14.54 -23.33
N LEU A 168 8.98 -14.30 -22.02
CA LEU A 168 9.15 -13.00 -21.36
C LEU A 168 10.63 -12.66 -21.10
N GLU A 169 11.56 -13.59 -21.30
CA GLU A 169 13.00 -13.35 -21.14
C GLU A 169 13.47 -12.17 -21.99
N GLY A 170 14.07 -11.17 -21.34
CA GLY A 170 14.55 -9.95 -21.98
C GLY A 170 13.46 -9.03 -22.56
N LYS A 171 12.17 -9.34 -22.36
CA LYS A 171 11.05 -8.50 -22.83
C LYS A 171 10.84 -7.30 -21.94
N LYS A 172 10.33 -6.22 -22.54
CA LYS A 172 10.00 -4.98 -21.84
C LYS A 172 8.77 -5.16 -20.96
N TRP A 173 8.94 -5.00 -19.65
CA TRP A 173 7.92 -5.22 -18.64
C TRP A 173 7.29 -3.90 -18.17
N GLY A 174 5.97 -3.77 -18.31
CA GLY A 174 5.18 -2.70 -17.69
C GLY A 174 4.53 -3.13 -16.37
N TYR A 175 4.63 -2.31 -15.34
CA TYR A 175 3.93 -2.52 -14.06
C TYR A 175 3.45 -1.19 -13.46
N GLY A 176 2.41 -1.23 -12.63
CA GLY A 176 1.82 -0.01 -12.06
C GLY A 176 2.74 0.71 -11.08
N ASP A 177 3.11 0.03 -9.99
CA ASP A 177 3.94 0.55 -8.91
C ASP A 177 4.72 -0.61 -8.25
N VAL A 178 5.94 -0.35 -7.77
CA VAL A 178 6.76 -1.36 -7.10
C VAL A 178 6.17 -1.85 -5.76
N GLY A 179 5.29 -1.06 -5.14
CA GLY A 179 4.49 -1.43 -3.97
C GLY A 179 3.21 -2.21 -4.30
N SER A 180 2.93 -2.47 -5.58
CA SER A 180 1.78 -3.28 -5.99
C SER A 180 2.03 -4.77 -5.78
N THR A 181 1.09 -5.45 -5.11
CA THR A 181 1.18 -6.90 -4.89
C THR A 181 0.98 -7.68 -6.20
N SER A 182 -0.10 -7.42 -6.93
CA SER A 182 -0.39 -8.09 -8.22
C SER A 182 0.33 -7.45 -9.40
N GLY A 183 0.59 -6.15 -9.35
CA GLY A 183 1.27 -5.44 -10.43
C GLY A 183 2.77 -5.67 -10.46
N TYR A 184 3.42 -5.99 -9.33
CA TYR A 184 4.88 -6.06 -9.26
C TYR A 184 5.39 -7.28 -8.47
N MET A 185 5.07 -7.40 -7.19
CA MET A 185 5.72 -8.37 -6.30
C MET A 185 5.44 -9.83 -6.67
N VAL A 186 4.17 -10.21 -6.84
CA VAL A 186 3.81 -11.58 -7.24
C VAL A 186 4.38 -11.93 -8.61
N PRO A 187 4.25 -11.07 -9.64
CA PRO A 187 4.93 -11.30 -10.90
C PRO A 187 6.45 -11.44 -10.80
N LEU A 188 7.12 -10.59 -10.01
CA LEU A 188 8.56 -10.62 -9.81
C LEU A 188 9.01 -11.96 -9.22
N VAL A 189 8.29 -12.49 -8.21
CA VAL A 189 8.55 -13.81 -7.64
C VAL A 189 8.38 -14.89 -8.69
N MET A 190 7.27 -14.87 -9.46
CA MET A 190 7.02 -15.86 -10.51
C MET A 190 8.09 -15.84 -11.60
N LEU A 191 8.55 -14.66 -12.02
CA LEU A 191 9.63 -14.51 -12.99
C LEU A 191 10.95 -15.06 -12.42
N ASN A 192 11.30 -14.70 -11.17
CA ASN A 192 12.52 -15.19 -10.51
C ASN A 192 12.52 -16.72 -10.34
N ASP A 193 11.40 -17.31 -9.89
CA ASP A 193 11.26 -18.75 -9.70
C ASP A 193 11.37 -19.52 -11.02
N ALA A 194 10.92 -18.92 -12.12
CA ALA A 194 11.06 -19.45 -13.46
C ALA A 194 12.45 -19.16 -14.09
N GLY A 195 13.32 -18.41 -13.41
CA GLY A 195 14.63 -17.99 -13.92
C GLY A 195 14.56 -16.99 -15.07
N ILE A 196 13.46 -16.25 -15.17
CA ILE A 196 13.19 -15.27 -16.23
C ILE A 196 13.63 -13.88 -15.76
N THR A 197 14.48 -13.22 -16.53
CA THR A 197 14.88 -11.84 -16.30
C THR A 197 14.23 -10.92 -17.34
N PRO A 198 13.28 -10.04 -16.96
CA PRO A 198 12.75 -9.06 -17.89
C PRO A 198 13.82 -8.07 -18.32
N GLY A 199 13.66 -7.51 -19.52
CA GLY A 199 14.55 -6.50 -20.08
C GLY A 199 14.31 -5.12 -19.46
N GLU A 200 13.94 -4.14 -20.30
CA GLU A 200 13.58 -2.81 -19.81
C GLU A 200 12.33 -2.90 -18.91
N GLN A 201 12.35 -2.20 -17.78
CA GLN A 201 11.27 -2.17 -16.80
C GLN A 201 10.65 -0.76 -16.74
N VAL A 202 9.33 -0.68 -16.90
CA VAL A 202 8.59 0.59 -16.96
C VAL A 202 7.52 0.63 -15.88
N GLN A 203 7.67 1.56 -14.94
CA GLN A 203 6.62 1.89 -13.99
C GLN A 203 5.59 2.81 -14.68
N THR A 204 4.38 2.32 -14.91
CA THR A 204 3.32 3.00 -15.68
C THR A 204 2.40 3.86 -14.83
N GLY A 205 2.43 3.71 -13.49
CA GLY A 205 1.67 4.54 -12.56
C GLY A 205 0.31 3.98 -12.10
N GLY A 206 -0.10 2.80 -12.55
CA GLY A 206 -1.37 2.18 -12.17
C GLY A 206 -1.80 1.07 -13.12
N HIS A 207 -2.83 0.30 -12.76
CA HIS A 207 -3.28 -0.83 -13.57
C HIS A 207 -3.82 -0.38 -14.94
N ASN A 208 -4.62 0.70 -14.97
CA ASN A 208 -5.16 1.25 -16.22
C ASN A 208 -4.05 1.64 -17.20
N GLN A 209 -3.02 2.31 -16.69
CA GLN A 209 -1.85 2.74 -17.47
C GLN A 209 -1.01 1.55 -17.91
N THR A 210 -0.91 0.48 -17.11
CA THR A 210 -0.23 -0.76 -17.53
C THR A 210 -0.96 -1.43 -18.70
N VAL A 211 -2.29 -1.54 -18.63
CA VAL A 211 -3.07 -2.11 -19.75
C VAL A 211 -2.91 -1.24 -21.01
N LEU A 212 -3.02 0.09 -20.88
CA LEU A 212 -2.82 1.02 -22.00
C LEU A 212 -1.42 0.92 -22.60
N ALA A 213 -0.37 0.76 -21.79
CA ALA A 213 1.00 0.61 -22.27
C ALA A 213 1.17 -0.67 -23.12
N VAL A 214 0.55 -1.78 -22.71
CA VAL A 214 0.55 -3.02 -23.51
C VAL A 214 -0.27 -2.84 -24.78
N TYR A 215 -1.47 -2.25 -24.67
CA TYR A 215 -2.36 -1.97 -25.79
C TYR A 215 -1.70 -1.07 -26.87
N ASN A 216 -0.92 -0.08 -26.45
CA ASN A 216 -0.20 0.84 -27.34
C ASN A 216 1.14 0.28 -27.85
N GLY A 217 1.59 -0.89 -27.37
CA GLY A 217 2.89 -1.46 -27.69
C GLY A 217 4.08 -0.68 -27.11
N GLU A 218 3.86 0.07 -26.02
CA GLU A 218 4.92 0.79 -25.28
C GLU A 218 5.78 -0.17 -24.44
N VAL A 219 5.18 -1.30 -24.04
CA VAL A 219 5.83 -2.42 -23.36
C VAL A 219 5.44 -3.74 -24.07
N ASP A 220 6.28 -4.77 -23.96
CA ASP A 220 6.02 -6.07 -24.58
C ASP A 220 4.99 -6.89 -23.79
N PHE A 221 4.96 -6.71 -22.46
CA PHE A 221 4.00 -7.33 -21.57
C PHE A 221 3.76 -6.45 -20.33
N GLY A 222 2.62 -6.67 -19.68
CA GLY A 222 2.24 -5.96 -18.47
C GLY A 222 1.72 -6.91 -17.40
N THR A 223 1.73 -6.46 -16.14
CA THR A 223 1.20 -7.24 -15.01
C THR A 223 0.22 -6.42 -14.19
N VAL A 224 -0.98 -6.97 -14.01
CA VAL A 224 -2.13 -6.27 -13.42
C VAL A 224 -2.98 -7.24 -12.58
N PHE A 225 -4.06 -6.76 -11.95
CA PHE A 225 -4.97 -7.65 -11.22
C PHE A 225 -5.87 -8.44 -12.18
N TYR A 226 -6.19 -9.66 -11.77
CA TYR A 226 -7.19 -10.50 -12.39
C TYR A 226 -8.43 -10.61 -11.50
N SER A 227 -9.60 -10.72 -12.12
CA SER A 227 -10.86 -11.09 -11.47
C SER A 227 -11.70 -11.91 -12.42
N VAL A 228 -12.36 -12.94 -11.88
CA VAL A 228 -13.15 -13.89 -12.67
C VAL A 228 -14.26 -13.15 -13.44
N PRO A 229 -14.34 -13.32 -14.78
CA PRO A 229 -15.41 -12.72 -15.56
C PRO A 229 -16.76 -13.35 -15.20
N LEU A 230 -17.84 -12.63 -15.50
CA LEU A 230 -19.19 -13.20 -15.44
C LEU A 230 -19.55 -13.79 -16.81
N ASN A 231 -20.29 -14.90 -16.80
CA ASN A 231 -20.89 -15.51 -17.98
C ASN A 231 -22.18 -14.77 -18.38
N PRO A 232 -22.82 -15.12 -19.51
CA PRO A 232 -24.07 -14.49 -19.97
C PRO A 232 -25.26 -14.63 -19.01
N GLU A 233 -25.21 -15.54 -18.03
CA GLU A 233 -26.22 -15.65 -16.97
C GLU A 233 -25.89 -14.77 -15.75
N GLY A 234 -24.83 -13.98 -15.79
CA GLY A 234 -24.36 -13.13 -14.70
C GLY A 234 -23.68 -13.90 -13.56
N LYS A 235 -23.28 -15.15 -13.79
CA LYS A 235 -22.55 -15.98 -12.81
C LYS A 235 -21.05 -15.95 -13.10
N PRO A 236 -20.17 -16.06 -12.08
CA PRO A 236 -18.74 -16.19 -12.35
C PRO A 236 -18.46 -17.45 -13.18
N VAL A 237 -17.48 -17.38 -14.08
CA VAL A 237 -17.06 -18.52 -14.92
C VAL A 237 -16.60 -19.72 -14.08
N PHE A 238 -15.98 -19.49 -12.92
CA PHE A 238 -15.73 -20.50 -11.90
C PHE A 238 -15.85 -19.89 -10.51
N SER A 239 -16.34 -20.64 -9.52
CA SER A 239 -16.42 -20.19 -8.13
C SER A 239 -15.10 -20.38 -7.36
N TYR A 240 -14.99 -19.80 -6.16
CA TYR A 240 -13.84 -20.06 -5.29
C TYR A 240 -13.78 -21.54 -4.84
N ASP A 241 -14.94 -22.18 -4.66
CA ASP A 241 -15.01 -23.60 -4.33
C ASP A 241 -14.49 -24.46 -5.49
N ASP A 242 -14.79 -24.10 -6.74
CA ASP A 242 -14.23 -24.77 -7.93
C ASP A 242 -12.70 -24.62 -7.99
N PHE A 243 -12.18 -23.43 -7.65
CA PHE A 243 -10.74 -23.19 -7.56
C PHE A 243 -10.10 -24.08 -6.49
N LEU A 244 -10.67 -24.13 -5.28
CA LEU A 244 -10.19 -24.99 -4.19
C LEU A 244 -10.30 -26.49 -4.51
N ALA A 245 -11.30 -26.88 -5.28
CA ALA A 245 -11.47 -28.26 -5.76
C ALA A 245 -10.46 -28.65 -6.86
N GLY A 246 -9.69 -27.69 -7.38
CA GLY A 246 -8.72 -27.92 -8.46
C GLY A 246 -9.38 -28.21 -9.82
N THR A 247 -10.63 -27.76 -10.02
CA THR A 247 -11.36 -27.98 -11.27
C THR A 247 -11.22 -26.82 -12.26
N VAL A 248 -10.56 -25.73 -11.86
CA VAL A 248 -10.27 -24.57 -12.73
C VAL A 248 -9.12 -24.90 -13.66
N THR A 249 -9.34 -24.78 -14.96
CA THR A 249 -8.33 -25.00 -16.01
C THR A 249 -7.87 -23.69 -16.62
N GLU A 250 -6.71 -23.69 -17.31
CA GLU A 250 -6.11 -22.45 -17.85
C GLU A 250 -7.03 -21.70 -18.83
N ASP A 251 -7.83 -22.43 -19.61
CA ASP A 251 -8.78 -21.88 -20.56
C ASP A 251 -9.98 -21.18 -19.91
N MET A 252 -10.20 -21.36 -18.60
CA MET A 252 -11.26 -20.67 -17.86
C MET A 252 -10.87 -19.26 -17.44
N TYR A 253 -9.58 -18.89 -17.51
CA TYR A 253 -9.12 -17.55 -17.13
C TYR A 253 -9.38 -16.50 -18.20
N GLU A 254 -9.39 -16.89 -19.47
CA GLU A 254 -9.67 -16.01 -20.60
C GLU A 254 -11.07 -16.27 -21.17
N LEU A 255 -11.65 -15.28 -21.84
CA LEU A 255 -12.93 -15.47 -22.52
C LEU A 255 -12.84 -16.47 -23.68
N PRO A 256 -13.94 -17.15 -24.03
CA PRO A 256 -14.01 -17.97 -25.24
C PRO A 256 -13.60 -17.19 -26.49
N ALA A 257 -12.72 -17.75 -27.31
CA ALA A 257 -12.13 -17.03 -28.45
C ALA A 257 -13.18 -16.59 -29.50
N ASP A 258 -14.32 -17.27 -29.57
CA ASP A 258 -15.42 -16.95 -30.47
C ASP A 258 -16.24 -15.72 -30.04
N VAL A 259 -16.23 -15.35 -28.76
CA VAL A 259 -16.94 -14.16 -28.25
C VAL A 259 -16.07 -12.89 -28.26
N ILE A 260 -14.73 -13.04 -28.26
CA ILE A 260 -13.79 -11.91 -28.20
C ILE A 260 -14.02 -10.86 -29.31
N PRO A 261 -14.25 -11.23 -30.59
CA PRO A 261 -14.50 -10.24 -31.64
C PRO A 261 -15.68 -9.32 -31.37
N ASN A 262 -16.64 -9.75 -30.54
CA ASN A 262 -17.87 -9.03 -30.21
C ASN A 262 -17.76 -8.20 -28.92
N CYS A 263 -16.58 -8.15 -28.29
CA CYS A 263 -16.37 -7.34 -27.09
C CYS A 263 -16.58 -5.85 -27.37
N ALA A 264 -17.44 -5.20 -26.57
CA ALA A 264 -17.64 -3.76 -26.60
C ALA A 264 -18.17 -3.25 -25.25
N PRO A 265 -18.00 -1.96 -24.94
CA PRO A 265 -18.69 -1.34 -23.83
C PRO A 265 -20.21 -1.44 -23.99
N ASP A 266 -20.94 -1.55 -22.87
CA ASP A 266 -22.40 -1.39 -22.87
C ASP A 266 -22.82 0.04 -23.26
N ALA A 267 -24.13 0.27 -23.45
CA ALA A 267 -24.64 1.56 -23.92
C ALA A 267 -24.28 2.73 -22.99
N GLU A 268 -24.12 2.45 -21.70
CA GLU A 268 -23.75 3.41 -20.67
C GLU A 268 -22.22 3.56 -20.50
N GLY A 269 -21.41 2.79 -21.22
CA GLY A 269 -19.95 2.77 -21.05
C GLY A 269 -19.51 2.26 -19.67
N LYS A 270 -20.39 1.55 -18.97
CA LYS A 270 -20.16 0.98 -17.64
C LYS A 270 -19.54 -0.39 -17.78
N LYS A 271 -20.12 -1.32 -18.51
CA LYS A 271 -19.60 -2.69 -18.57
C LYS A 271 -18.81 -2.89 -19.85
N LEU A 272 -17.83 -3.81 -19.81
CA LEU A 272 -17.21 -4.36 -21.01
C LEU A 272 -17.79 -5.75 -21.23
N LEU A 273 -18.55 -5.91 -22.32
CA LEU A 273 -19.34 -7.10 -22.58
C LEU A 273 -18.89 -7.79 -23.87
N CYS A 274 -18.81 -9.12 -23.85
CA CYS A 274 -18.48 -9.95 -25.00
C CYS A 274 -19.54 -11.05 -25.14
N ASP A 275 -20.55 -10.85 -26.00
CA ASP A 275 -21.72 -11.74 -26.12
C ASP A 275 -22.37 -12.12 -24.77
N GLY A 276 -22.45 -11.14 -23.86
CA GLY A 276 -23.04 -11.31 -22.53
C GLY A 276 -22.06 -11.68 -21.43
N TYR A 277 -20.82 -12.10 -21.76
CA TYR A 277 -19.77 -12.21 -20.77
C TYR A 277 -19.36 -10.82 -20.28
N GLU A 278 -19.21 -10.62 -18.97
CA GLU A 278 -18.76 -9.35 -18.39
C GLU A 278 -17.31 -9.48 -17.91
N VAL A 279 -16.41 -8.70 -18.50
CA VAL A 279 -15.00 -8.65 -18.10
C VAL A 279 -14.87 -7.94 -16.76
N LYS A 280 -14.10 -8.54 -15.84
CA LYS A 280 -13.91 -8.04 -14.47
C LYS A 280 -12.46 -7.74 -14.09
N ASP A 281 -11.50 -8.17 -14.90
CA ASP A 281 -10.07 -7.87 -14.72
C ASP A 281 -9.72 -6.43 -15.12
N ALA A 282 -8.44 -6.07 -14.96
CA ALA A 282 -7.95 -4.72 -15.20
C ALA A 282 -8.21 -4.19 -16.63
N ARG A 283 -8.37 -5.06 -17.63
CA ARG A 283 -8.66 -4.63 -19.02
C ARG A 283 -10.01 -3.93 -19.11
N ALA A 284 -10.98 -4.30 -18.27
CA ALA A 284 -12.28 -3.64 -18.21
C ALA A 284 -12.22 -2.18 -17.74
N ASN A 285 -11.15 -1.76 -17.07
CA ASN A 285 -11.04 -0.41 -16.55
C ASN A 285 -10.85 0.64 -17.65
N ILE A 286 -10.27 0.24 -18.79
CA ILE A 286 -9.97 1.16 -19.91
C ILE A 286 -10.96 1.03 -21.07
N ARG A 287 -12.10 0.39 -20.84
CA ARG A 287 -13.12 0.11 -21.85
C ARG A 287 -13.64 1.36 -22.58
N VAL A 288 -13.56 2.55 -21.96
CA VAL A 288 -14.02 3.80 -22.59
C VAL A 288 -12.94 4.35 -23.51
N GLU A 289 -11.69 4.31 -23.06
CA GLU A 289 -10.50 4.79 -23.77
C GLU A 289 -10.07 3.84 -24.89
N ALA A 290 -10.19 2.53 -24.66
CA ALA A 290 -9.86 1.43 -25.57
C ALA A 290 -11.01 0.39 -25.60
N PRO A 291 -12.11 0.67 -26.32
CA PRO A 291 -13.26 -0.23 -26.44
C PRO A 291 -12.95 -1.62 -27.00
N ASP A 292 -11.85 -1.76 -27.76
CA ASP A 292 -11.39 -2.99 -28.38
C ASP A 292 -10.19 -3.63 -27.64
N VAL A 293 -10.02 -3.33 -26.35
CA VAL A 293 -8.88 -3.83 -25.54
C VAL A 293 -8.79 -5.35 -25.51
N ILE A 294 -9.91 -6.08 -25.42
CA ILE A 294 -9.90 -7.56 -25.35
C ILE A 294 -9.49 -8.19 -26.68
N GLN A 295 -9.75 -7.50 -27.79
CA GLN A 295 -9.33 -7.92 -29.12
C GLN A 295 -7.83 -7.73 -29.35
N LYS A 296 -7.17 -6.89 -28.55
CA LYS A 296 -5.75 -6.52 -28.72
C LYS A 296 -4.84 -6.99 -27.60
N VAL A 297 -5.36 -7.22 -26.41
CA VAL A 297 -4.61 -7.60 -25.21
C VAL A 297 -5.24 -8.84 -24.59
N ARG A 298 -4.45 -9.91 -24.50
CA ARG A 298 -4.87 -11.20 -23.93
C ARG A 298 -4.09 -11.55 -22.68
N ILE A 299 -4.69 -12.42 -21.87
CA ILE A 299 -4.01 -13.05 -20.74
C ILE A 299 -3.00 -14.08 -21.26
N LEU A 300 -1.79 -14.03 -20.73
CA LEU A 300 -0.73 -15.01 -20.94
C LEU A 300 -0.70 -16.04 -19.81
N ALA A 301 -0.84 -15.58 -18.57
CA ALA A 301 -0.78 -16.41 -17.36
C ALA A 301 -1.48 -15.70 -16.20
N VAL A 302 -1.95 -16.49 -15.24
CA VAL A 302 -2.53 -16.02 -13.97
C VAL A 302 -1.71 -16.60 -12.81
N SER A 303 -1.50 -15.82 -11.76
CA SER A 303 -0.73 -16.23 -10.58
C SER A 303 -1.48 -17.26 -9.72
N PRO A 304 -0.84 -17.78 -8.65
CA PRO A 304 -1.57 -18.30 -7.49
C PRO A 304 -2.39 -17.21 -6.77
N THR A 305 -3.25 -17.62 -5.84
CA THR A 305 -4.10 -16.69 -5.07
C THR A 305 -3.28 -15.70 -4.24
N ILE A 306 -3.79 -14.48 -4.14
CA ILE A 306 -3.25 -13.38 -3.35
C ILE A 306 -4.29 -13.00 -2.30
N PRO A 307 -3.91 -12.80 -1.02
CA PRO A 307 -4.82 -12.26 -0.02
C PRO A 307 -5.27 -10.86 -0.45
N ASN A 308 -6.56 -10.60 -0.31
CA ASN A 308 -7.13 -9.32 -0.73
C ASN A 308 -6.57 -8.12 0.06
N ASP A 309 -6.72 -6.95 -0.55
CA ASP A 309 -6.41 -5.65 0.02
C ASP A 309 -7.04 -5.47 1.41
N THR A 310 -6.33 -4.79 2.30
CA THR A 310 -6.71 -4.58 3.69
C THR A 310 -7.40 -3.24 3.91
N LEU A 311 -8.22 -3.19 4.94
CA LEU A 311 -8.39 -2.00 5.76
C LEU A 311 -7.49 -2.11 6.98
N SER A 312 -6.61 -1.13 7.15
CA SER A 312 -5.62 -1.09 8.21
C SER A 312 -5.62 0.25 8.95
N PHE A 313 -5.19 0.24 10.20
CA PHE A 313 -5.11 1.42 11.07
C PHE A 313 -3.68 1.68 11.50
N GLY A 314 -3.36 2.94 11.77
CA GLY A 314 -2.10 3.32 12.40
C GLY A 314 -1.88 2.60 13.74
N PRO A 315 -0.61 2.35 14.14
CA PRO A 315 -0.27 1.55 15.31
C PRO A 315 -0.75 2.12 16.65
N GLU A 316 -1.04 3.42 16.71
CA GLU A 316 -1.47 4.14 17.91
C GLU A 316 -2.94 4.61 17.81
N PHE A 317 -3.70 4.08 16.85
CA PHE A 317 -5.08 4.48 16.63
C PHE A 317 -5.97 4.15 17.85
N PRO A 318 -6.76 5.11 18.38
CA PRO A 318 -7.58 4.88 19.57
C PRO A 318 -8.56 3.72 19.38
N ALA A 319 -8.50 2.74 20.29
CA ALA A 319 -9.25 1.48 20.14
C ALA A 319 -10.77 1.64 20.16
N ASP A 320 -11.29 2.61 20.91
CA ASP A 320 -12.71 2.96 20.97
C ASP A 320 -13.19 3.60 19.66
N VAL A 321 -12.40 4.53 19.11
CA VAL A 321 -12.68 5.16 17.81
C VAL A 321 -12.59 4.14 16.68
N ARG A 322 -11.57 3.25 16.70
CA ARG A 322 -11.43 2.16 15.74
C ARG A 322 -12.65 1.24 15.76
N ALA A 323 -13.08 0.77 16.92
CA ALA A 323 -14.24 -0.11 17.04
C ALA A 323 -15.53 0.55 16.49
N GLN A 324 -15.69 1.85 16.73
CA GLN A 324 -16.81 2.62 16.20
C GLN A 324 -16.79 2.69 14.66
N ILE A 325 -15.62 2.92 14.06
CA ILE A 325 -15.44 2.92 12.60
C ILE A 325 -15.70 1.54 12.02
N GLU A 326 -15.19 0.49 12.66
CA GLU A 326 -15.36 -0.89 12.20
C GLU A 326 -16.84 -1.29 12.16
N GLU A 327 -17.60 -1.00 13.22
CA GLU A 327 -19.04 -1.25 13.27
C GLU A 327 -19.78 -0.48 12.16
N ALA A 328 -19.49 0.81 12.01
CA ALA A 328 -20.11 1.67 11.00
C ALA A 328 -19.79 1.19 9.57
N LEU A 329 -18.55 0.76 9.31
CA LEU A 329 -18.13 0.29 8.00
C LEU A 329 -18.78 -1.04 7.64
N VAL A 330 -18.89 -1.97 8.60
CA VAL A 330 -19.63 -3.23 8.40
C VAL A 330 -21.10 -2.96 8.07
N ALA A 331 -21.74 -2.01 8.76
CA ALA A 331 -23.11 -1.61 8.46
C ALA A 331 -23.23 -0.96 7.08
N PHE A 332 -22.33 -0.04 6.75
CA PHE A 332 -22.31 0.66 5.46
C PHE A 332 -22.11 -0.30 4.28
N ALA A 333 -21.26 -1.32 4.44
CA ALA A 333 -21.02 -2.34 3.42
C ALA A 333 -22.25 -3.17 3.04
N GLN A 334 -23.33 -3.13 3.82
CA GLN A 334 -24.61 -3.79 3.51
C GLN A 334 -25.61 -2.88 2.79
N THR A 335 -25.26 -1.61 2.54
CA THR A 335 -26.15 -0.63 1.91
C THR A 335 -25.93 -0.55 0.40
N GLU A 336 -26.94 -0.08 -0.35
CA GLU A 336 -26.77 0.17 -1.79
C GLU A 336 -25.71 1.26 -2.08
N ALA A 337 -25.53 2.21 -1.16
CA ALA A 337 -24.55 3.28 -1.29
C ALA A 337 -23.10 2.76 -1.31
N TRP A 338 -22.83 1.57 -0.76
CA TRP A 338 -21.54 0.90 -0.89
C TRP A 338 -21.09 0.79 -2.34
N GLY A 339 -21.99 0.41 -3.25
CA GLY A 339 -21.74 0.30 -4.69
C GLY A 339 -21.46 1.63 -5.40
N THR A 340 -21.66 2.77 -4.73
CA THR A 340 -21.31 4.11 -5.20
C THR A 340 -20.05 4.68 -4.54
N SER A 341 -19.41 3.90 -3.66
CA SER A 341 -18.17 4.25 -2.95
C SER A 341 -17.05 3.27 -3.31
N ILE A 342 -16.31 2.74 -2.34
CA ILE A 342 -15.26 1.72 -2.53
C ILE A 342 -15.75 0.44 -3.24
N GLY A 343 -17.05 0.13 -3.13
CA GLY A 343 -17.67 -0.97 -3.87
C GLY A 343 -18.00 -0.67 -5.32
N SER A 344 -17.82 0.58 -5.79
CA SER A 344 -17.96 0.93 -7.20
C SER A 344 -16.93 0.17 -8.04
N ARG A 345 -17.38 -0.31 -9.21
CA ARG A 345 -16.51 -1.00 -10.17
C ARG A 345 -15.32 -0.14 -10.58
N ASP A 346 -15.55 1.14 -10.83
CA ASP A 346 -14.51 2.04 -11.35
C ASP A 346 -13.55 2.51 -10.24
N PHE A 347 -13.87 2.19 -8.97
CA PHE A 347 -13.00 2.35 -7.82
C PHE A 347 -12.28 1.02 -7.51
N TYR A 348 -12.56 0.36 -6.38
CA TYR A 348 -11.87 -0.89 -6.00
C TYR A 348 -12.72 -2.16 -6.19
N ASN A 349 -14.01 -2.00 -6.52
CA ASN A 349 -14.95 -3.10 -6.73
C ASN A 349 -15.00 -4.09 -5.55
N TRP A 350 -14.90 -3.57 -4.33
CA TRP A 350 -15.08 -4.41 -3.14
C TRP A 350 -16.57 -4.73 -3.05
N SER A 351 -16.98 -5.98 -3.25
CA SER A 351 -18.37 -6.41 -3.02
C SER A 351 -18.74 -6.49 -1.54
N GLY A 352 -17.75 -6.40 -0.65
CA GLY A 352 -17.92 -6.34 0.79
C GLY A 352 -16.57 -6.40 1.50
N ILE A 353 -16.63 -6.62 2.81
CA ILE A 353 -15.45 -6.78 3.67
C ILE A 353 -15.64 -7.99 4.60
N ALA A 354 -14.53 -8.60 4.99
CA ALA A 354 -14.49 -9.67 5.98
C ALA A 354 -13.37 -9.40 7.00
N PRO A 355 -13.46 -9.92 8.23
CA PRO A 355 -12.35 -9.87 9.18
C PRO A 355 -11.07 -10.42 8.55
N ALA A 356 -9.94 -9.80 8.90
CA ALA A 356 -8.63 -10.22 8.46
C ALA A 356 -7.71 -10.45 9.64
N GLU A 357 -6.82 -11.44 9.51
CA GLU A 357 -5.78 -11.71 10.49
C GLU A 357 -4.40 -11.41 9.90
N ASP A 358 -3.48 -10.90 10.72
CA ASP A 358 -2.12 -10.55 10.32
C ASP A 358 -1.39 -11.73 9.62
N ALA A 359 -1.62 -12.96 10.09
CA ALA A 359 -1.02 -14.18 9.57
C ALA A 359 -1.44 -14.50 8.13
N GLU A 360 -2.57 -13.98 7.64
CA GLU A 360 -2.98 -14.15 6.24
C GLU A 360 -2.00 -13.51 5.25
N TYR A 361 -1.20 -12.55 5.72
CA TYR A 361 -0.23 -11.80 4.92
C TYR A 361 1.21 -12.33 5.06
N ASP A 362 1.42 -13.43 5.78
CA ASP A 362 2.74 -14.06 5.93
C ASP A 362 3.32 -14.53 4.59
N MET A 363 2.47 -14.96 3.66
CA MET A 363 2.93 -15.30 2.32
C MET A 363 3.54 -14.09 1.59
N VAL A 364 3.02 -12.89 1.83
CA VAL A 364 3.54 -11.66 1.24
C VAL A 364 4.87 -11.27 1.87
N ARG A 365 5.02 -11.44 3.20
CA ARG A 365 6.30 -11.28 3.89
C ARG A 365 7.36 -12.24 3.37
N ALA A 366 6.98 -13.49 3.10
CA ALA A 366 7.88 -14.48 2.52
C ALA A 366 8.34 -14.07 1.11
N MET A 367 7.47 -13.49 0.29
CA MET A 367 7.83 -12.94 -1.03
C MET A 367 8.84 -11.79 -0.93
N VAL A 368 8.63 -10.85 0.00
CA VAL A 368 9.59 -9.75 0.27
C VAL A 368 10.95 -10.31 0.65
N ALA A 369 10.99 -11.28 1.56
CA ALA A 369 12.23 -11.93 1.99
C ALA A 369 12.94 -12.68 0.84
N ALA A 370 12.18 -13.38 -0.01
CA ALA A 370 12.72 -14.16 -1.13
C ALA A 370 13.30 -13.28 -2.24
N THR A 371 12.68 -12.13 -2.51
CA THR A 371 13.13 -11.19 -3.56
C THR A 371 14.21 -10.22 -3.06
N GLY A 372 14.40 -10.11 -1.74
CA GLY A 372 15.24 -9.07 -1.15
C GLY A 372 14.69 -7.66 -1.34
N TYR A 373 13.39 -7.54 -1.66
CA TYR A 373 12.72 -6.26 -1.86
C TYR A 373 12.85 -5.39 -0.61
N GLN A 374 13.21 -4.13 -0.83
CA GLN A 374 13.17 -3.10 0.20
C GLN A 374 12.22 -2.02 -0.28
N ALA A 375 11.32 -1.59 0.60
CA ALA A 375 10.46 -0.45 0.31
C ALA A 375 11.35 0.75 -0.10
N PRO A 376 10.97 1.50 -1.15
CA PRO A 376 11.63 2.75 -1.49
C PRO A 376 11.73 3.65 -0.25
N LYS A 377 12.86 4.34 -0.09
CA LYS A 377 13.11 5.27 1.02
C LYS A 377 12.76 6.70 0.67
#